data_AF-A0A674MQF5-F1
#
_entry.id   AF-A0A674MQF5-F1
#
_cell.length_a   1.000
_cell.length_b   1.000
_cell.length_c   1.000
_cell.angle_alpha   90.00
_cell.angle_beta   90.00
_cell.angle_gamma   90.00
#
_symmetry.space_group_name_H-M   'P 1'
#
loop_
_entity.id
_entity.type
_entity.pdbx_description
1 polymer ?
#
loop_
_entity_poly.entity_id
_entity_poly.type
_entity_poly.pdbx_seq_one_letter_code
_entity_poly.pdbx_strand_id
1 'polypeptide(L)'
;MSLNASAARTLREIQQIPGNEVCADCGALDPGWGSCSLGVFICLDCSGIHRNIPAISKVKSLNLSHWEDHELQLMAENGNQMAKSKYEAAVPVYYYKPTHKDCRLLREQWIRAKYERKEFTEPAKSFTYDEGERRWTRLQTRVKSRRLLHCASALAQAKEPKAIIKIDGMNATFQPEKIGNPNGLQITYLKDYSTRSIFVYHDSGKEIVDWFNSIRAVQLRYLQVAFPGATDTELIPKLTRNFLKEGYMEKTGPRQTEGFKKRWFTLDHRRLMYYKDPLDAFAKGEVFLGNKDHGYSVSAGLPAGTYRNGAWQHGITIKTPDRCYLFTCELESDQQDWLKHFSDVMSAQMSPQEYTSKIQRLLLHPGAQSNIPLLSCSYAPR
;
A
#
# COMPACT_ATOMS: atom_id res chain seq x y z
N MET A 1 -10.56 45.87 15.80
CA MET A 1 -10.11 44.46 15.70
C MET A 1 -8.89 44.45 14.77
N SER A 2 -7.80 43.76 15.10
CA SER A 2 -6.63 43.71 14.19
C SER A 2 -7.04 43.08 12.86
N LEU A 3 -6.47 43.54 11.74
CA LEU A 3 -6.76 43.00 10.39
C LEU A 3 -6.60 41.47 10.34
N ASN A 4 -5.61 40.93 11.06
CA ASN A 4 -5.40 39.49 11.21
C ASN A 4 -6.57 38.75 11.86
N ALA A 5 -7.29 39.37 12.82
CA ALA A 5 -8.44 38.74 13.46
C ALA A 5 -9.67 38.69 12.55
N SER A 6 -9.79 39.63 11.59
CA SER A 6 -10.85 39.62 10.59
C SER A 6 -10.61 38.53 9.54
N ALA A 7 -9.41 38.49 8.96
CA ALA A 7 -9.04 37.48 7.97
C ALA A 7 -9.14 36.05 8.52
N ALA A 8 -8.70 35.83 9.76
CA ALA A 8 -8.81 34.52 10.41
C ALA A 8 -10.27 34.10 10.62
N ARG A 9 -11.20 35.04 10.84
CA ARG A 9 -12.63 34.73 10.94
C ARG A 9 -13.20 34.31 9.58
N THR A 10 -12.91 35.08 8.53
CA THR A 10 -13.34 34.78 7.17
C THR A 10 -12.82 33.42 6.70
N LEU A 11 -11.54 33.10 6.94
CA LEU A 11 -10.98 31.79 6.60
C LEU A 11 -11.67 30.64 7.34
N ARG A 12 -12.08 30.83 8.60
CA ARG A 12 -12.85 29.81 9.32
C ARG A 12 -14.21 29.58 8.68
N GLU A 13 -14.90 30.65 8.27
CA GLU A 13 -16.18 30.56 7.56
C GLU A 13 -16.01 29.80 6.23
N ILE A 14 -14.99 30.13 5.44
CA ILE A 14 -14.67 29.43 4.19
C ILE A 14 -14.32 27.95 4.48
N GLN A 15 -13.61 27.66 5.57
CA GLN A 15 -13.26 26.29 5.95
C GLN A 15 -14.47 25.43 6.35
N GLN A 16 -15.58 26.04 6.76
CA GLN A 16 -16.85 25.33 6.99
C GLN A 16 -17.59 24.94 5.70
N ILE A 17 -17.15 25.45 4.54
CA ILE A 17 -17.71 25.02 3.24
C ILE A 17 -17.32 23.55 3.02
N PRO A 18 -18.28 22.67 2.67
CA PRO A 18 -18.00 21.25 2.46
C PRO A 18 -16.82 20.99 1.50
N GLY A 19 -16.01 19.98 1.81
CA GLY A 19 -14.76 19.63 1.14
C GLY A 19 -13.51 20.34 1.68
N ASN A 20 -13.65 21.45 2.42
CA ASN A 20 -12.51 22.17 3.00
C ASN A 20 -12.08 21.63 4.38
N GLU A 21 -12.86 20.71 4.97
CA GLU A 21 -12.57 20.04 6.25
C GLU A 21 -11.42 19.02 6.17
N VAL A 22 -11.02 18.64 4.96
CA VAL A 22 -9.88 17.76 4.71
C VAL A 22 -8.87 18.41 3.78
N CYS A 23 -7.60 18.03 3.93
CA CYS A 23 -6.53 18.44 3.04
C CYS A 23 -6.83 18.00 1.60
N ALA A 24 -6.75 18.96 0.66
CA ALA A 24 -6.99 18.75 -0.76
C ALA A 24 -6.12 17.66 -1.42
N ASP A 25 -4.99 17.29 -0.81
CA ASP A 25 -4.00 16.40 -1.43
C ASP A 25 -3.89 15.02 -0.81
N CYS A 26 -4.05 14.92 0.52
CA CYS A 26 -3.83 13.66 1.24
C CYS A 26 -5.00 13.26 2.16
N GLY A 27 -6.05 14.08 2.21
CA GLY A 27 -7.24 13.82 3.03
C GLY A 27 -7.01 13.86 4.55
N ALA A 28 -5.87 14.39 5.03
CA ALA A 28 -5.69 14.68 6.45
C ALA A 28 -6.78 15.64 6.94
N LEU A 29 -7.36 15.37 8.12
CA LEU A 29 -8.38 16.22 8.72
C LEU A 29 -7.83 17.59 9.11
N ASP A 30 -8.72 18.57 9.23
CA ASP A 30 -8.48 19.90 9.80
C ASP A 30 -7.23 20.61 9.22
N PRO A 31 -7.20 20.88 7.90
CA PRO A 31 -6.05 21.53 7.28
C PRO A 31 -5.79 22.92 7.87
N GLY A 32 -4.61 23.11 8.49
CA GLY A 32 -4.20 24.39 9.10
C GLY A 32 -3.48 25.37 8.15
N TRP A 33 -3.36 25.03 6.87
CA TRP A 33 -2.65 25.81 5.86
C TRP A 33 -3.51 25.98 4.59
N GLY A 34 -3.21 27.01 3.81
CA GLY A 34 -3.82 27.24 2.51
C GLY A 34 -2.80 27.66 1.46
N SER A 35 -3.04 27.29 0.20
CA SER A 35 -2.30 27.80 -0.94
C SER A 35 -3.02 29.01 -1.53
N CYS A 36 -2.58 30.22 -1.20
CA CYS A 36 -3.21 31.47 -1.63
C CYS A 36 -3.08 31.77 -3.13
N SER A 37 -2.32 30.99 -3.90
CA SER A 37 -2.29 31.06 -5.37
C SER A 37 -3.12 29.99 -6.08
N LEU A 38 -3.53 28.94 -5.37
CA LEU A 38 -4.34 27.84 -5.93
C LEU A 38 -5.76 27.84 -5.38
N GLY A 39 -5.99 28.47 -4.21
CA GLY A 39 -7.28 28.48 -3.55
C GLY A 39 -7.64 27.15 -2.88
N VAL A 40 -6.66 26.43 -2.31
CA VAL A 40 -6.87 25.12 -1.65
C VAL A 40 -6.42 25.10 -0.20
N PHE A 41 -7.14 24.35 0.63
CA PHE A 41 -6.82 24.05 2.01
C PHE A 41 -6.01 22.74 2.12
N ILE A 42 -4.88 22.80 2.79
CA ILE A 42 -3.90 21.71 2.88
C ILE A 42 -3.36 21.55 4.29
N CYS A 43 -2.89 20.35 4.64
CA CYS A 43 -2.27 20.11 5.95
C CYS A 43 -0.83 20.67 6.00
N LEU A 44 -0.22 20.66 7.19
CA LEU A 44 1.16 21.12 7.39
C LEU A 44 2.15 20.38 6.49
N ASP A 45 2.04 19.05 6.39
CA ASP A 45 2.97 18.26 5.57
C ASP A 45 2.87 18.60 4.08
N CYS A 46 1.64 18.69 3.55
CA CYS A 46 1.42 19.03 2.16
C CYS A 46 1.84 20.47 1.88
N SER A 47 1.68 21.40 2.84
CA SER A 47 2.25 22.75 2.72
C SER A 47 3.77 22.72 2.53
N GLY A 48 4.47 21.79 3.20
CA GLY A 48 5.91 21.57 3.02
C GLY A 48 6.28 21.10 1.61
N ILE A 49 5.43 20.29 0.97
CA ILE A 49 5.62 19.87 -0.42
C ILE A 49 5.36 21.03 -1.38
N HIS A 50 4.27 21.78 -1.17
CA HIS A 50 3.89 22.93 -1.99
C HIS A 50 4.97 24.02 -2.01
N ARG A 51 5.72 24.22 -0.91
CA ARG A 51 6.90 25.11 -0.88
C ARG A 51 7.99 24.73 -1.90
N ASN A 52 8.04 23.48 -2.37
CA ASN A 52 8.99 23.01 -3.37
C ASN A 52 8.50 23.20 -4.83
N ILE A 53 7.36 23.87 -5.03
CA ILE A 53 6.84 24.30 -6.34
C ILE A 53 6.41 25.79 -6.30
N PRO A 54 7.32 26.71 -5.93
CA PRO A 54 6.98 28.10 -5.61
C PRO A 54 6.45 28.92 -6.80
N ALA A 55 6.74 28.49 -8.03
CA ALA A 55 6.19 29.10 -9.25
C ALA A 55 4.68 28.83 -9.42
N ILE A 56 4.14 27.82 -8.72
CA ILE A 56 2.75 27.36 -8.85
C ILE A 56 1.97 27.61 -7.56
N SER A 57 2.58 27.28 -6.41
CA SER A 57 1.92 27.35 -5.11
C SER A 57 2.65 28.29 -4.14
N LYS A 58 1.89 29.26 -3.62
CA LYS A 58 2.28 30.11 -2.49
C LYS A 58 1.43 29.70 -1.29
N VAL A 59 2.06 29.30 -0.20
CA VAL A 59 1.37 28.76 0.99
C VAL A 59 1.45 29.69 2.19
N LYS A 60 0.37 29.77 2.96
CA LYS A 60 0.23 30.58 4.18
C LYS A 60 -0.45 29.77 5.28
N SER A 61 -0.09 30.05 6.53
CA SER A 61 -0.80 29.48 7.68
C SER A 61 -2.14 30.19 7.83
N LEU A 62 -3.21 29.44 8.09
CA LEU A 62 -4.55 30.04 8.26
C LEU A 62 -4.65 30.93 9.50
N ASN A 63 -3.84 30.65 10.54
CA ASN A 63 -3.90 31.35 11.83
C ASN A 63 -2.71 32.28 12.08
N LEU A 64 -1.56 32.04 11.43
CA LEU A 64 -0.30 32.73 11.76
C LEU A 64 0.18 33.70 10.67
N SER A 65 -0.43 33.69 9.49
CA SER A 65 0.01 34.51 8.36
C SER A 65 -0.94 35.69 8.12
N HIS A 66 -0.41 36.77 7.55
CA HIS A 66 -1.21 37.86 6.99
C HIS A 66 -1.83 37.43 5.66
N TRP A 67 -3.13 37.64 5.51
CA TRP A 67 -3.90 37.33 4.31
C TRP A 67 -4.47 38.62 3.73
N GLU A 68 -4.31 38.78 2.43
CA GLU A 68 -4.88 39.91 1.69
C GLU A 68 -6.29 39.57 1.20
N ASP A 69 -7.13 40.59 1.00
CA ASP A 69 -8.53 40.41 0.62
C ASP A 69 -8.69 39.60 -0.67
N HIS A 70 -7.81 39.82 -1.66
CA HIS A 70 -7.82 39.07 -2.92
C HIS A 70 -7.48 37.58 -2.73
N GLU A 71 -6.66 37.25 -1.73
CA GLU A 71 -6.34 35.86 -1.39
C GLU A 71 -7.52 35.19 -0.69
N LEU A 72 -8.20 35.91 0.21
CA LEU A 72 -9.42 35.43 0.87
C LEU A 72 -10.53 35.17 -0.16
N GLN A 73 -10.69 36.08 -1.11
CA GLN A 73 -11.63 35.92 -2.23
C GLN A 73 -11.30 34.68 -3.06
N LEU A 74 -10.03 34.47 -3.44
CA LEU A 74 -9.63 33.26 -4.18
C LEU A 74 -9.91 31.97 -3.40
N MET A 75 -9.65 31.96 -2.08
CA MET A 75 -9.95 30.81 -1.23
C MET A 75 -11.45 30.52 -1.17
N ALA A 76 -12.30 31.55 -1.17
CA ALA A 76 -13.75 31.42 -1.17
C ALA A 76 -14.31 30.94 -2.52
N GLU A 77 -13.78 31.45 -3.64
CA GLU A 77 -14.24 31.12 -5.00
C GLU A 77 -13.80 29.73 -5.47
N ASN A 78 -12.59 29.30 -5.09
CA ASN A 78 -12.09 27.97 -5.44
C ASN A 78 -12.47 26.96 -4.35
N GLY A 79 -11.77 26.97 -3.23
CA GLY A 79 -11.82 25.89 -2.25
C GLY A 79 -11.43 24.52 -2.85
N ASN A 80 -11.53 23.50 -2.00
CA ASN A 80 -11.07 22.16 -2.34
C ASN A 80 -11.98 21.45 -3.35
N GLN A 81 -13.29 21.69 -3.31
CA GLN A 81 -14.22 21.06 -4.26
C GLN A 81 -13.99 21.56 -5.69
N MET A 82 -13.85 22.87 -5.91
CA MET A 82 -13.54 23.40 -7.24
C MET A 82 -12.18 22.91 -7.73
N ALA A 83 -11.18 22.91 -6.85
CA ALA A 83 -9.86 22.39 -7.18
C ALA A 83 -9.91 20.91 -7.58
N LYS A 84 -10.72 20.10 -6.91
CA LYS A 84 -10.95 18.70 -7.28
C LYS A 84 -11.61 18.59 -8.65
N SER A 85 -12.67 19.34 -8.92
CA SER A 85 -13.35 19.36 -10.22
C SER A 85 -12.43 19.80 -11.38
N LYS A 86 -11.45 20.66 -11.10
CA LYS A 86 -10.49 21.15 -12.09
C LYS A 86 -9.26 20.25 -12.27
N TYR A 87 -8.58 19.90 -11.18
CA TYR A 87 -7.29 19.22 -11.20
C TYR A 87 -7.39 17.70 -11.05
N GLU A 88 -8.59 17.18 -10.76
CA GLU A 88 -8.87 15.74 -10.69
C GLU A 88 -10.00 15.33 -11.66
N ALA A 89 -10.27 16.13 -12.68
CA ALA A 89 -11.38 15.94 -13.62
C ALA A 89 -11.30 14.60 -14.38
N ALA A 90 -10.09 14.14 -14.67
CA ALA A 90 -9.81 12.98 -15.49
C ALA A 90 -8.79 12.02 -14.84
N VAL A 91 -8.88 11.81 -13.53
CA VAL A 91 -7.99 10.84 -12.84
C VAL A 91 -8.37 9.42 -13.25
N PRO A 92 -7.46 8.62 -13.82
CA PRO A 92 -7.77 7.24 -14.18
C PRO A 92 -8.13 6.41 -12.95
N VAL A 93 -9.10 5.50 -13.11
CA VAL A 93 -9.64 4.69 -12.01
C VAL A 93 -8.58 3.85 -11.29
N TYR A 94 -7.53 3.42 -12.00
CA TYR A 94 -6.41 2.68 -11.41
C TYR A 94 -5.37 3.58 -10.75
N TYR A 95 -5.37 4.90 -10.97
CA TYR A 95 -4.32 5.79 -10.43
C TYR A 95 -4.40 5.82 -8.90
N TYR A 96 -3.26 5.65 -8.23
CA TYR A 96 -3.22 5.65 -6.77
C TYR A 96 -3.33 7.07 -6.21
N LYS A 97 -4.40 7.35 -5.45
CA LYS A 97 -4.56 8.60 -4.69
C LYS A 97 -3.97 8.42 -3.29
N PRO A 98 -2.91 9.14 -2.92
CA PRO A 98 -2.28 8.98 -1.62
C PRO A 98 -3.11 9.54 -0.48
N THR A 99 -2.91 8.96 0.69
CA THR A 99 -3.43 9.40 1.98
C THR A 99 -2.32 10.06 2.81
N HIS A 100 -2.67 10.66 3.94
CA HIS A 100 -1.71 11.20 4.90
C HIS A 100 -0.76 10.14 5.50
N LYS A 101 -1.11 8.85 5.41
CA LYS A 101 -0.29 7.72 5.89
C LYS A 101 0.75 7.27 4.87
N ASP A 102 0.62 7.69 3.61
CA ASP A 102 1.55 7.29 2.55
C ASP A 102 2.86 8.06 2.63
N CYS A 103 3.91 7.44 2.06
CA CYS A 103 5.24 8.02 2.03
C CYS A 103 5.24 9.38 1.30
N ARG A 104 6.20 10.23 1.66
CA ARG A 104 6.35 11.58 1.09
C ARG A 104 6.39 11.57 -0.44
N LEU A 105 7.04 10.58 -1.05
CA LEU A 105 7.13 10.44 -2.51
C LEU A 105 5.76 10.39 -3.18
N LEU A 106 4.85 9.55 -2.69
CA LEU A 106 3.53 9.39 -3.28
C LEU A 106 2.72 10.69 -3.17
N ARG A 107 2.76 11.33 -1.99
CA ARG A 107 2.12 12.64 -1.76
C ARG A 107 2.71 13.73 -2.66
N GLU A 108 4.03 13.76 -2.79
CA GLU A 108 4.72 14.75 -3.63
C GLU A 108 4.38 14.58 -5.12
N GLN A 109 4.47 13.35 -5.64
CA GLN A 109 4.18 13.11 -7.05
C GLN A 109 2.72 13.30 -7.39
N TRP A 110 1.80 13.11 -6.44
CA TRP A 110 0.39 13.46 -6.59
C TRP A 110 0.17 14.97 -6.69
N ILE A 111 0.75 15.76 -5.77
CA ILE A 111 0.69 17.23 -5.80
C ILE A 111 1.25 17.76 -7.12
N ARG A 112 2.42 17.26 -7.53
CA ARG A 112 3.04 17.65 -8.81
C ARG A 112 2.20 17.19 -10.02
N ALA A 113 1.60 16.00 -9.99
CA ALA A 113 0.73 15.54 -11.07
C ALA A 113 -0.49 16.45 -11.26
N LYS A 114 -1.12 16.87 -10.15
CA LYS A 114 -2.28 17.76 -10.16
C LYS A 114 -1.94 19.18 -10.63
N TYR A 115 -0.99 19.83 -9.98
CA TYR A 115 -0.83 21.29 -10.11
C TYR A 115 0.31 21.71 -11.04
N GLU A 116 1.42 20.96 -11.06
CA GLU A 116 2.60 21.27 -11.88
C GLU A 116 2.45 20.72 -13.29
N ARG A 117 2.14 19.43 -13.40
CA ARG A 117 2.05 18.73 -14.70
C ARG A 117 0.65 18.72 -15.28
N LYS A 118 -0.37 19.03 -14.46
CA LYS A 118 -1.79 19.09 -14.87
C LYS A 118 -2.19 17.86 -15.66
N GLU A 119 -1.84 16.69 -15.11
CA GLU A 119 -2.04 15.41 -15.77
C GLU A 119 -3.55 15.11 -15.93
N PHE A 120 -4.37 15.50 -14.95
CA PHE A 120 -5.78 15.08 -14.87
C PHE A 120 -6.80 16.19 -15.16
N THR A 121 -6.40 17.28 -15.81
CA THR A 121 -7.33 18.39 -16.09
C THR A 121 -8.23 18.14 -17.30
N GLU A 122 -7.84 17.24 -18.21
CA GLU A 122 -8.58 16.94 -19.44
C GLU A 122 -8.56 15.44 -19.74
N PRO A 123 -9.68 14.83 -20.17
CA PRO A 123 -9.82 13.39 -20.41
C PRO A 123 -9.07 12.86 -21.63
N ALA A 124 -8.52 13.72 -22.50
CA ALA A 124 -7.97 13.34 -23.80
C ALA A 124 -6.44 13.12 -23.83
N LYS A 125 -5.75 13.16 -22.70
CA LYS A 125 -4.30 12.86 -22.67
C LYS A 125 -4.11 11.35 -22.55
N SER A 126 -3.53 10.72 -23.57
CA SER A 126 -2.91 9.39 -23.42
C SER A 126 -1.92 9.49 -22.27
N PHE A 127 -2.19 8.80 -21.17
CA PHE A 127 -1.25 8.80 -20.07
C PHE A 127 -0.07 7.90 -20.42
N THR A 128 1.15 8.31 -20.05
CA THR A 128 2.37 7.51 -20.25
C THR A 128 2.32 6.13 -19.60
N TYR A 129 1.31 5.86 -18.76
CA TYR A 129 1.08 4.62 -18.04
C TYR A 129 -0.10 3.79 -18.60
N ASP A 130 -0.89 4.31 -19.55
CA ASP A 130 -1.94 3.57 -20.28
C ASP A 130 -1.41 2.76 -21.45
N GLU A 131 -0.32 3.22 -22.07
CA GLU A 131 0.31 2.50 -23.16
C GLU A 131 0.95 1.22 -22.60
N GLY A 132 0.39 0.06 -22.94
CA GLY A 132 0.93 -1.28 -22.67
C GLY A 132 2.33 -1.53 -23.28
N GLU A 133 2.98 -0.48 -23.77
CA GLU A 133 4.29 -0.41 -24.40
C GLU A 133 5.16 0.66 -23.72
N ARG A 134 5.37 0.56 -22.40
CA ARG A 134 6.49 1.32 -21.81
C ARG A 134 7.81 0.79 -22.36
N ARG A 135 8.50 1.63 -23.12
CA ARG A 135 9.90 1.41 -23.53
C ARG A 135 10.77 1.20 -22.29
N TRP A 136 11.74 0.29 -22.42
CA TRP A 136 12.73 -0.08 -21.42
C TRP A 136 13.11 1.05 -20.45
N THR A 137 12.69 0.97 -19.19
CA THR A 137 13.24 1.83 -18.13
C THR A 137 14.22 1.03 -17.29
N ARG A 138 15.36 1.65 -17.01
CA ARG A 138 16.42 1.05 -16.22
C ARG A 138 16.12 1.31 -14.75
N LEU A 139 15.57 0.31 -14.06
CA LEU A 139 15.39 0.36 -12.63
C LEU A 139 16.66 -0.10 -11.93
N GLN A 140 17.06 0.62 -10.88
CA GLN A 140 18.23 0.25 -10.10
C GLN A 140 17.83 -0.79 -9.05
N THR A 141 18.66 -1.81 -8.86
CA THR A 141 18.61 -2.68 -7.67
C THR A 141 19.91 -2.51 -6.90
N ARG A 142 19.92 -2.91 -5.61
CA ARG A 142 21.12 -2.81 -4.74
C ARG A 142 22.41 -3.39 -5.33
N VAL A 143 22.31 -4.37 -6.23
CA VAL A 143 23.47 -5.13 -6.72
C VAL A 143 23.82 -4.79 -8.18
N LYS A 144 22.82 -4.52 -9.03
CA LYS A 144 23.03 -4.16 -10.44
C LYS A 144 21.85 -3.33 -10.94
N SER A 145 22.13 -2.39 -11.81
CA SER A 145 21.07 -1.73 -12.57
C SER A 145 20.46 -2.69 -13.60
N ARG A 146 19.14 -2.87 -13.58
CA ARG A 146 18.39 -3.85 -14.39
C ARG A 146 17.38 -3.14 -15.28
N ARG A 147 17.28 -3.58 -16.54
CA ARG A 147 16.18 -3.17 -17.40
C ARG A 147 14.96 -4.00 -17.04
N LEU A 148 13.90 -3.35 -16.58
CA LEU A 148 12.58 -3.97 -16.39
C LEU A 148 11.72 -3.57 -17.58
N LEU A 149 11.01 -4.54 -18.15
CA LEU A 149 10.12 -4.35 -19.29
C LEU A 149 8.71 -4.70 -18.84
N HIS A 150 7.78 -3.83 -19.21
CA HIS A 150 6.36 -4.05 -19.04
C HIS A 150 5.78 -4.22 -20.43
N CYS A 151 5.65 -5.46 -20.90
CA CYS A 151 5.02 -5.71 -22.19
C CYS A 151 4.54 -7.15 -22.35
N ALA A 152 3.31 -7.32 -22.85
CA ALA A 152 2.80 -8.59 -23.32
C ALA A 152 3.22 -8.90 -24.79
N SER A 153 3.58 -7.87 -25.58
CA SER A 153 3.90 -7.99 -27.02
C SER A 153 5.38 -7.81 -27.40
N ALA A 154 6.22 -7.20 -26.55
CA ALA A 154 7.62 -6.86 -26.90
C ALA A 154 8.66 -7.97 -26.63
N LEU A 155 8.23 -9.21 -26.36
CA LEU A 155 9.14 -10.37 -26.30
C LEU A 155 9.82 -10.65 -27.66
N ALA A 156 9.33 -10.08 -28.76
CA ALA A 156 9.86 -10.29 -30.10
C ALA A 156 11.21 -9.59 -30.38
N GLN A 157 11.67 -8.64 -29.56
CA GLN A 157 12.90 -7.85 -29.84
C GLN A 157 13.93 -7.84 -28.70
N ALA A 158 13.78 -8.70 -27.67
CA ALA A 158 14.63 -8.68 -26.48
C ALA A 158 15.46 -9.97 -26.33
N LYS A 159 16.69 -9.86 -25.79
CA LYS A 159 17.39 -11.00 -25.15
C LYS A 159 16.44 -11.63 -24.12
N GLU A 160 16.44 -12.96 -24.03
CA GLU A 160 15.56 -13.72 -23.15
C GLU A 160 15.45 -13.11 -21.74
N PRO A 161 14.23 -12.91 -21.22
CA PRO A 161 14.03 -12.28 -19.93
C PRO A 161 14.61 -13.17 -18.82
N LYS A 162 15.36 -12.56 -17.89
CA LYS A 162 15.91 -13.26 -16.72
C LYS A 162 14.84 -13.82 -15.78
N ALA A 163 13.63 -13.28 -15.84
CA ALA A 163 12.45 -13.75 -15.12
C ALA A 163 11.20 -13.15 -15.79
N ILE A 164 10.14 -13.95 -15.87
CA ILE A 164 8.79 -13.51 -16.24
C ILE A 164 7.97 -13.50 -14.96
N ILE A 165 7.36 -12.36 -14.63
CA ILE A 165 6.51 -12.20 -13.45
C ILE A 165 5.07 -12.23 -13.93
N LYS A 166 4.29 -13.20 -13.46
CA LYS A 166 2.85 -13.22 -13.72
C LYS A 166 2.20 -12.07 -12.95
N ILE A 167 1.28 -11.37 -13.60
CA ILE A 167 0.51 -10.29 -12.97
C ILE A 167 -0.35 -10.85 -11.83
N ASP A 168 -0.84 -12.07 -12.01
CA ASP A 168 -1.58 -12.82 -11.00
C ASP A 168 -0.68 -13.16 -9.81
N GLY A 169 -1.05 -12.64 -8.63
CA GLY A 169 -0.28 -12.81 -7.40
C GLY A 169 0.95 -11.90 -7.26
N MET A 170 1.13 -10.91 -8.13
CA MET A 170 2.10 -9.82 -7.92
C MET A 170 1.51 -8.72 -7.04
N ASN A 171 2.34 -8.08 -6.22
CA ASN A 171 2.03 -6.86 -5.50
C ASN A 171 3.20 -5.86 -5.61
N ALA A 172 2.92 -4.58 -5.48
CA ALA A 172 3.92 -3.52 -5.43
C ALA A 172 3.56 -2.54 -4.31
N THR A 173 4.54 -2.15 -3.50
CA THR A 173 4.35 -1.21 -2.38
C THR A 173 5.62 -0.39 -2.15
N PHE A 174 5.46 0.91 -1.92
CA PHE A 174 6.61 1.80 -1.66
C PHE A 174 7.14 1.54 -0.25
N GLN A 175 8.46 1.33 -0.15
CA GLN A 175 9.16 0.88 1.05
C GLN A 175 10.48 1.67 1.25
N PRO A 176 10.43 3.01 1.27
CA PRO A 176 11.62 3.83 1.17
C PRO A 176 12.59 3.67 2.34
N GLU A 177 12.06 3.58 3.56
CA GLU A 177 12.86 3.40 4.79
C GLU A 177 13.55 2.04 4.80
N LYS A 178 12.80 0.97 4.52
CA LYS A 178 13.33 -0.41 4.45
C LYS A 178 14.42 -0.55 3.39
N ILE A 179 14.24 0.09 2.24
CA ILE A 179 15.17 0.02 1.11
C ILE A 179 16.36 0.98 1.31
N GLY A 180 16.22 2.01 2.14
CA GLY A 180 17.21 3.07 2.31
C GLY A 180 17.27 4.03 1.12
N ASN A 181 16.15 4.20 0.39
CA ASN A 181 16.06 5.10 -0.76
C ASN A 181 14.66 5.74 -0.80
N PRO A 182 14.52 7.07 -0.95
CA PRO A 182 13.21 7.74 -0.96
C PRO A 182 12.28 7.27 -2.09
N ASN A 183 12.85 6.71 -3.15
CA ASN A 183 12.17 6.15 -4.32
C ASN A 183 12.11 4.62 -4.32
N GLY A 184 12.32 3.99 -3.16
CA GLY A 184 12.30 2.54 -3.00
C GLY A 184 10.92 1.93 -3.17
N LEU A 185 10.78 1.03 -4.14
CA LEU A 185 9.60 0.22 -4.40
C LEU A 185 9.93 -1.27 -4.17
N GLN A 186 9.12 -1.94 -3.35
CA GLN A 186 9.17 -3.39 -3.19
C GLN A 186 8.11 -4.03 -4.09
N ILE A 187 8.54 -4.95 -4.94
CA ILE A 187 7.66 -5.80 -5.75
C ILE A 187 7.73 -7.21 -5.20
N THR A 188 6.59 -7.78 -4.82
CA THR A 188 6.49 -9.18 -4.39
C THR A 188 5.71 -9.97 -5.42
N TYR A 189 6.11 -11.21 -5.65
CA TYR A 189 5.41 -12.12 -6.55
C TYR A 189 5.66 -13.57 -6.16
N LEU A 190 4.79 -14.47 -6.60
CA LEU A 190 4.95 -15.89 -6.34
C LEU A 190 5.95 -16.50 -7.34
N LYS A 191 7.00 -17.15 -6.83
CA LYS A 191 7.94 -17.96 -7.60
C LYS A 191 8.08 -19.32 -6.95
N ASP A 192 7.78 -20.39 -7.68
CA ASP A 192 7.89 -21.77 -7.19
C ASP A 192 7.14 -21.96 -5.85
N TYR A 193 5.93 -21.38 -5.75
CA TYR A 193 5.07 -21.36 -4.57
C TYR A 193 5.58 -20.57 -3.35
N SER A 194 6.73 -19.92 -3.45
CA SER A 194 7.29 -19.04 -2.43
C SER A 194 7.20 -17.57 -2.86
N THR A 195 6.89 -16.69 -1.92
CA THR A 195 6.89 -15.25 -2.17
C THR A 195 8.32 -14.76 -2.33
N ARG A 196 8.60 -14.18 -3.49
CA ARG A 196 9.86 -13.54 -3.82
C ARG A 196 9.72 -12.02 -3.81
N SER A 197 10.62 -11.34 -3.14
CA SER A 197 10.73 -9.88 -3.10
C SER A 197 11.84 -9.40 -4.06
N ILE A 198 11.54 -8.34 -4.80
CA ILE A 198 12.50 -7.53 -5.54
C ILE A 198 12.39 -6.10 -5.01
N PHE A 199 13.54 -5.50 -4.75
CA PHE A 199 13.66 -4.12 -4.29
C PHE A 199 14.28 -3.29 -5.41
N VAL A 200 13.52 -2.30 -5.89
CA VAL A 200 13.89 -1.44 -7.01
C VAL A 200 13.74 0.03 -6.62
N TYR A 201 14.47 0.90 -7.30
CA TYR A 201 14.24 2.34 -7.23
C TYR A 201 14.62 3.00 -8.56
N HIS A 202 14.26 4.27 -8.69
CA HIS A 202 14.67 5.13 -9.79
C HIS A 202 15.12 6.48 -9.23
N ASP A 203 16.04 7.18 -9.90
CA ASP A 203 16.55 8.47 -9.42
C ASP A 203 15.47 9.57 -9.54
N SER A 204 14.64 9.50 -10.60
CA SER A 204 13.42 10.29 -10.73
C SER A 204 12.26 9.66 -9.95
N GLY A 205 11.70 10.42 -9.00
CA GLY A 205 10.50 10.06 -8.25
C GLY A 205 9.26 9.95 -9.13
N LYS A 206 9.14 10.78 -10.18
CA LYS A 206 8.04 10.67 -11.15
C LYS A 206 8.06 9.30 -11.80
N GLU A 207 9.21 8.90 -12.37
CA GLU A 207 9.34 7.64 -13.11
C GLU A 207 8.94 6.42 -12.28
N ILE A 208 9.35 6.33 -11.01
CA ILE A 208 9.00 5.17 -10.19
C ILE A 208 7.51 5.15 -9.81
N VAL A 209 6.88 6.30 -9.59
CA VAL A 209 5.43 6.41 -9.31
C VAL A 209 4.61 6.09 -10.56
N ASP A 210 5.08 6.56 -11.70
CA ASP A 210 4.58 6.22 -13.03
C ASP A 210 4.64 4.70 -13.28
N TRP A 211 5.74 4.02 -12.91
CA TRP A 211 5.86 2.56 -12.96
C TRP A 211 4.85 1.86 -12.04
N PHE A 212 4.68 2.36 -10.83
CA PHE A 212 3.71 1.84 -9.87
C PHE A 212 2.27 1.94 -10.39
N ASN A 213 1.88 3.09 -10.98
CA ASN A 213 0.56 3.25 -11.58
C ASN A 213 0.37 2.40 -12.86
N SER A 214 1.44 2.15 -13.63
CA SER A 214 1.40 1.23 -14.78
C SER A 214 1.12 -0.21 -14.35
N ILE A 215 1.75 -0.67 -13.26
CA ILE A 215 1.46 -1.97 -12.65
C ILE A 215 -0.02 -2.06 -12.27
N ARG A 216 -0.55 -1.01 -11.62
CA ARG A 216 -1.96 -0.93 -11.24
C ARG A 216 -2.90 -0.98 -12.44
N ALA A 217 -2.58 -0.28 -13.53
CA ALA A 217 -3.37 -0.30 -14.76
C ALA A 217 -3.47 -1.72 -15.35
N VAL A 218 -2.35 -2.45 -15.42
CA VAL A 218 -2.34 -3.82 -15.96
C VAL A 218 -2.99 -4.82 -15.01
N GLN A 219 -2.85 -4.64 -13.70
CA GLN A 219 -3.64 -5.43 -12.73
C GLN A 219 -5.14 -5.20 -12.92
N LEU A 220 -5.58 -3.96 -13.16
CA LEU A 220 -6.99 -3.66 -13.36
C LEU A 220 -7.52 -4.37 -14.61
N ARG A 221 -6.79 -4.25 -15.73
CA ARG A 221 -7.16 -4.91 -16.98
C ARG A 221 -7.20 -6.43 -16.84
N TYR A 222 -6.25 -7.02 -16.12
CA TYR A 222 -6.27 -8.45 -15.81
C TYR A 222 -7.51 -8.83 -15.00
N LEU A 223 -7.83 -8.08 -13.95
CA LEU A 223 -8.98 -8.35 -13.09
C LEU A 223 -10.31 -8.16 -13.82
N GLN A 224 -10.45 -7.16 -14.68
CA GLN A 224 -11.65 -6.96 -15.50
C GLN A 224 -11.89 -8.15 -16.44
N VAL A 225 -10.84 -8.74 -17.00
CA VAL A 225 -10.94 -9.95 -17.84
C VAL A 225 -11.23 -11.18 -16.98
N ALA A 226 -10.59 -11.32 -15.82
CA ALA A 226 -10.79 -12.46 -14.92
C ALA A 226 -12.17 -12.43 -14.23
N PHE A 227 -12.76 -11.25 -14.05
CA PHE A 227 -14.02 -11.02 -13.33
C PHE A 227 -14.93 -10.06 -14.13
N PRO A 228 -15.50 -10.49 -15.27
CA PRO A 228 -16.24 -9.61 -16.19
C PRO A 228 -17.52 -8.99 -15.61
N GLY A 229 -18.00 -9.46 -14.46
CA GLY A 229 -19.15 -8.89 -13.74
C GLY A 229 -18.78 -7.99 -12.55
N ALA A 230 -17.50 -7.83 -12.24
CA ALA A 230 -17.05 -7.00 -11.12
C ALA A 230 -16.93 -5.53 -11.54
N THR A 231 -17.38 -4.63 -10.67
CA THR A 231 -17.27 -3.18 -10.85
C THR A 231 -15.85 -2.69 -10.52
N ASP A 232 -15.46 -1.54 -11.08
CA ASP A 232 -14.16 -0.94 -10.74
C ASP A 232 -14.02 -0.70 -9.23
N THR A 233 -15.09 -0.32 -8.54
CA THR A 233 -15.12 -0.15 -7.07
C THR A 233 -14.71 -1.42 -6.32
N GLU A 234 -15.06 -2.60 -6.83
CA GLU A 234 -14.69 -3.90 -6.24
C GLU A 234 -13.28 -4.33 -6.62
N LEU A 235 -12.76 -3.85 -7.76
CA LEU A 235 -11.45 -4.24 -8.30
C LEU A 235 -10.30 -3.33 -7.84
N ILE A 236 -10.53 -2.02 -7.72
CA ILE A 236 -9.50 -1.03 -7.33
C ILE A 236 -8.78 -1.40 -6.01
N PRO A 237 -9.47 -1.86 -4.95
CA PRO A 237 -8.81 -2.30 -3.72
C PRO A 237 -7.90 -3.54 -3.90
N LYS A 238 -8.06 -4.27 -5.01
CA LYS A 238 -7.33 -5.51 -5.32
C LYS A 238 -6.11 -5.31 -6.23
N LEU A 239 -5.78 -4.08 -6.62
CA LEU A 239 -4.61 -3.78 -7.47
C LEU A 239 -3.30 -3.96 -6.68
N THR A 240 -2.73 -2.84 -6.23
CA THR A 240 -1.58 -2.84 -5.32
C THR A 240 -2.04 -2.61 -3.89
N ARG A 241 -1.34 -3.23 -2.94
CA ARG A 241 -1.70 -3.24 -1.52
C ARG A 241 -0.48 -2.90 -0.67
N ASN A 242 -0.68 -2.04 0.32
CA ASN A 242 0.29 -1.87 1.39
C ASN A 242 0.19 -3.05 2.36
N PHE A 243 1.31 -3.37 3.01
CA PHE A 243 1.30 -4.36 4.08
C PHE A 243 0.53 -3.82 5.28
N LEU A 244 -0.27 -4.68 5.91
CA LEU A 244 -1.09 -4.30 7.06
C LEU A 244 -0.22 -3.91 8.25
N LYS A 245 0.85 -4.68 8.47
CA LYS A 245 1.87 -4.40 9.48
C LYS A 245 3.17 -5.07 9.11
N GLU A 246 4.27 -4.44 9.49
CA GLU A 246 5.61 -5.01 9.44
C GLU A 246 6.37 -4.71 10.72
N GLY A 247 7.39 -5.51 10.99
CA GLY A 247 8.23 -5.31 12.17
C GLY A 247 8.95 -6.58 12.60
N TYR A 248 9.88 -6.43 13.52
CA TYR A 248 10.54 -7.58 14.11
C TYR A 248 9.65 -8.26 15.16
N MET A 249 9.68 -9.60 15.19
CA MET A 249 9.21 -10.45 16.28
C MET A 249 10.22 -11.59 16.45
N GLU A 250 10.30 -12.21 17.62
CA GLU A 250 10.96 -13.51 17.73
C GLU A 250 9.94 -14.63 17.51
N LYS A 251 10.41 -15.77 16.99
CA LYS A 251 9.58 -16.97 16.80
C LYS A 251 10.33 -18.25 17.13
N THR A 252 9.62 -19.27 17.60
CA THR A 252 10.13 -20.64 17.74
C THR A 252 9.75 -21.54 16.55
N GLY A 253 10.30 -22.76 16.51
CA GLY A 253 10.05 -23.78 15.52
C GLY A 253 8.73 -24.55 15.77
N PRO A 254 8.46 -25.61 14.98
CA PRO A 254 7.21 -26.37 15.07
C PRO A 254 7.05 -27.15 16.37
N ARG A 255 8.17 -27.61 16.95
CA ARG A 255 8.16 -28.38 18.19
C ARG A 255 8.07 -27.50 19.42
N GLN A 256 8.23 -26.18 19.27
CA GLN A 256 8.19 -25.17 20.33
C GLN A 256 9.28 -25.33 21.40
N THR A 257 10.16 -26.31 21.22
CA THR A 257 11.39 -26.53 22.01
C THR A 257 12.60 -25.91 21.33
N GLU A 258 12.48 -25.52 20.06
CA GLU A 258 13.53 -24.78 19.39
C GLU A 258 13.69 -23.38 19.99
N GLY A 259 14.91 -22.85 19.96
CA GLY A 259 15.14 -21.50 20.44
C GLY A 259 14.40 -20.43 19.62
N PHE A 260 13.97 -19.37 20.31
CA PHE A 260 13.38 -18.20 19.68
C PHE A 260 14.42 -17.49 18.81
N LYS A 261 13.99 -17.07 17.61
CA LYS A 261 14.84 -16.37 16.65
C LYS A 261 14.14 -15.10 16.18
N LYS A 262 14.82 -13.95 16.28
CA LYS A 262 14.38 -12.68 15.70
C LYS A 262 14.22 -12.80 14.18
N ARG A 263 13.08 -12.37 13.65
CA ARG A 263 12.74 -12.35 12.23
C ARG A 263 11.99 -11.08 11.88
N TRP A 264 12.16 -10.59 10.67
CA TRP A 264 11.33 -9.52 10.12
C TRP A 264 10.02 -10.12 9.61
N PHE A 265 8.89 -9.64 10.10
CA PHE A 265 7.57 -10.09 9.67
C PHE A 265 6.91 -9.05 8.77
N THR A 266 6.16 -9.55 7.79
CA THR A 266 5.32 -8.76 6.90
C THR A 266 3.96 -9.42 6.80
N LEU A 267 2.90 -8.71 7.20
CA LEU A 267 1.52 -9.14 7.06
C LEU A 267 0.90 -8.54 5.80
N ASP A 268 0.80 -9.36 4.76
CA ASP A 268 0.14 -9.03 3.50
C ASP A 268 -1.24 -9.68 3.47
N HIS A 269 -2.26 -8.92 3.85
CA HIS A 269 -3.64 -9.40 3.98
C HIS A 269 -3.74 -10.63 4.90
N ARG A 270 -3.99 -11.82 4.36
CA ARG A 270 -4.03 -13.09 5.10
C ARG A 270 -2.69 -13.84 5.12
N ARG A 271 -1.62 -13.27 4.59
CA ARG A 271 -0.31 -13.93 4.48
C ARG A 271 0.69 -13.27 5.41
N LEU A 272 1.05 -13.99 6.46
CA LEU A 272 2.14 -13.60 7.36
C LEU A 272 3.44 -14.23 6.86
N MET A 273 4.35 -13.41 6.36
CA MET A 273 5.67 -13.82 5.88
C MET A 273 6.73 -13.45 6.91
N TYR A 274 7.79 -14.25 7.03
CA TYR A 274 8.92 -13.90 7.87
C TYR A 274 10.27 -14.13 7.18
N TYR A 275 11.19 -13.20 7.41
CA TYR A 275 12.50 -13.11 6.76
C TYR A 275 13.61 -13.09 7.80
N LYS A 276 14.82 -13.50 7.42
CA LYS A 276 15.99 -13.31 8.29
C LYS A 276 16.35 -11.83 8.31
N ASP A 277 16.43 -11.23 7.13
CA ASP A 277 16.69 -9.82 6.91
C ASP A 277 15.54 -9.18 6.11
N PRO A 278 15.12 -7.92 6.37
CA PRO A 278 13.97 -7.30 5.70
C PRO A 278 14.10 -7.20 4.17
N LEU A 279 15.33 -7.25 3.68
CA LEU A 279 15.69 -7.18 2.25
C LEU A 279 16.01 -8.54 1.63
N ASP A 280 15.71 -9.65 2.34
CA ASP A 280 15.84 -10.99 1.79
C ASP A 280 14.91 -11.17 0.59
N ALA A 281 15.43 -11.83 -0.45
CA ALA A 281 14.67 -12.10 -1.66
C ALA A 281 13.54 -13.12 -1.44
N PHE A 282 13.63 -14.00 -0.45
CA PHE A 282 12.65 -15.05 -0.19
C PHE A 282 12.29 -15.11 1.29
N ALA A 283 11.01 -15.34 1.58
CA ALA A 283 10.56 -15.61 2.93
C ALA A 283 11.17 -16.93 3.43
N LYS A 284 11.56 -16.98 4.71
CA LYS A 284 11.95 -18.21 5.40
C LYS A 284 10.75 -19.12 5.69
N GLY A 285 9.56 -18.53 5.71
CA GLY A 285 8.29 -19.25 5.71
C GLY A 285 7.13 -18.29 5.65
N GLU A 286 5.96 -18.86 5.39
CA GLU A 286 4.70 -18.14 5.25
C GLU A 286 3.64 -18.85 6.09
N VAL A 287 2.73 -18.07 6.67
CA VAL A 287 1.59 -18.57 7.42
C VAL A 287 0.34 -17.93 6.82
N PHE A 288 -0.63 -18.77 6.45
CA PHE A 288 -1.95 -18.31 6.06
C PHE A 288 -2.81 -18.08 7.29
N LEU A 289 -3.43 -16.91 7.39
CA LEU A 289 -4.34 -16.52 8.47
C LEU A 289 -5.78 -16.57 7.97
N GLY A 290 -6.43 -17.69 8.25
CA GLY A 290 -7.84 -17.90 7.91
C GLY A 290 -8.78 -17.21 8.90
N ASN A 291 -10.07 -17.51 8.76
CA ASN A 291 -11.11 -16.96 9.61
C ASN A 291 -11.28 -17.76 10.91
N LYS A 292 -11.71 -17.08 11.99
CA LYS A 292 -11.93 -17.69 13.31
C LYS A 292 -12.89 -18.88 13.32
N ASP A 293 -13.90 -18.86 12.46
CA ASP A 293 -14.89 -19.93 12.31
C ASP A 293 -14.25 -21.23 11.76
N HIS A 294 -13.03 -21.12 11.21
CA HIS A 294 -12.27 -22.24 10.64
C HIS A 294 -11.06 -22.63 11.51
N GLY A 295 -11.13 -22.41 12.83
CA GLY A 295 -10.10 -22.85 13.78
C GLY A 295 -8.86 -21.96 13.84
N TYR A 296 -8.95 -20.72 13.34
CA TYR A 296 -7.90 -19.71 13.51
C TYR A 296 -8.18 -18.86 14.75
N SER A 297 -7.16 -18.58 15.55
CA SER A 297 -7.33 -17.60 16.65
C SER A 297 -6.00 -16.96 17.00
N VAL A 298 -6.09 -15.80 17.62
CA VAL A 298 -4.94 -15.07 18.15
C VAL A 298 -5.21 -14.67 19.59
N SER A 299 -4.22 -14.79 20.46
CA SER A 299 -4.29 -14.37 21.86
C SER A 299 -2.98 -13.76 22.34
N ALA A 300 -3.09 -12.84 23.29
CA ALA A 300 -1.93 -12.34 24.03
C ALA A 300 -1.36 -13.43 24.94
N GLY A 301 -0.05 -13.42 25.13
CA GLY A 301 0.68 -14.37 25.96
C GLY A 301 1.13 -15.63 25.23
N LEU A 302 1.86 -16.47 25.96
CA LEU A 302 2.34 -17.78 25.52
C LEU A 302 1.66 -18.87 26.37
N PRO A 303 1.50 -20.10 25.84
CA PRO A 303 1.01 -21.23 26.62
C PRO A 303 1.83 -21.47 27.89
N ALA A 304 1.18 -21.93 28.95
CA ALA A 304 1.86 -22.31 30.19
C ALA A 304 2.93 -23.38 29.92
N GLY A 305 4.10 -23.24 30.54
CA GLY A 305 5.23 -24.17 30.33
C GLY A 305 6.04 -23.94 29.06
N THR A 306 5.77 -22.88 28.27
CA THR A 306 6.60 -22.55 27.10
C THR A 306 8.03 -22.23 27.54
N TYR A 307 9.00 -23.00 27.05
CA TYR A 307 10.42 -22.73 27.27
C TYR A 307 10.83 -21.43 26.57
N ARG A 308 11.15 -20.40 27.35
CA ARG A 308 11.60 -19.10 26.83
C ARG A 308 13.11 -18.99 26.95
N ASN A 309 13.77 -18.99 25.80
CA ASN A 309 15.16 -18.54 25.67
C ASN A 309 15.30 -17.30 24.78
N GLY A 310 14.17 -16.69 24.40
CA GLY A 310 14.13 -15.42 23.66
C GLY A 310 14.34 -14.23 24.58
N ALA A 311 14.80 -13.11 24.02
CA ALA A 311 15.04 -11.88 24.76
C ALA A 311 13.75 -11.11 25.05
N TRP A 312 12.68 -11.37 24.30
CA TRP A 312 11.47 -10.55 24.28
C TRP A 312 10.32 -11.17 25.09
N GLN A 313 9.59 -10.33 25.83
CA GLN A 313 8.68 -10.78 26.89
C GLN A 313 7.20 -10.78 26.49
N HIS A 314 6.81 -9.95 25.52
CA HIS A 314 5.41 -9.74 25.15
C HIS A 314 4.95 -10.79 24.13
N GLY A 315 4.36 -11.88 24.62
CA GLY A 315 4.02 -13.06 23.80
C GLY A 315 2.77 -12.91 22.93
N ILE A 316 2.76 -13.52 21.76
CA ILE A 316 1.58 -13.68 20.90
C ILE A 316 1.47 -15.15 20.53
N THR A 317 0.26 -15.70 20.67
CA THR A 317 -0.06 -17.05 20.24
C THR A 317 -1.04 -17.00 19.08
N ILE A 318 -0.66 -17.53 17.92
CA ILE A 318 -1.57 -17.77 16.79
C ILE A 318 -1.83 -19.26 16.68
N LYS A 319 -3.09 -19.66 16.81
CA LYS A 319 -3.54 -21.02 16.53
C LYS A 319 -4.10 -21.09 15.11
N THR A 320 -3.69 -22.10 14.39
CA THR A 320 -4.24 -22.53 13.10
C THR A 320 -4.65 -23.99 13.22
N PRO A 321 -5.49 -24.54 12.31
CA PRO A 321 -5.88 -25.95 12.36
C PRO A 321 -4.72 -26.93 12.45
N ASP A 322 -3.62 -26.63 11.76
CA ASP A 322 -2.48 -27.55 11.63
C ASP A 322 -1.41 -27.32 12.69
N ARG A 323 -1.34 -26.10 13.25
CA ARG A 323 -0.21 -25.68 14.09
C ARG A 323 -0.50 -24.48 14.97
N CYS A 324 0.14 -24.47 16.13
CA CYS A 324 0.27 -23.31 17.00
C CYS A 324 1.62 -22.59 16.77
N TYR A 325 1.56 -21.28 16.51
CA TYR A 325 2.70 -20.40 16.31
C TYR A 325 2.87 -19.49 17.53
N LEU A 326 4.08 -19.45 18.07
CA LEU A 326 4.44 -18.63 19.23
C LEU A 326 5.42 -17.55 18.81
N PHE A 327 5.06 -16.30 19.11
CA PHE A 327 5.86 -15.12 18.85
C PHE A 327 6.08 -14.32 20.11
N THR A 328 7.12 -13.50 20.13
CA THR A 328 7.34 -12.48 21.16
C THR A 328 7.70 -11.14 20.52
N CYS A 329 7.30 -10.06 21.16
CA CYS A 329 7.56 -8.67 20.78
C CYS A 329 8.41 -7.98 21.86
N GLU A 330 9.21 -7.01 21.44
CA GLU A 330 10.09 -6.22 22.32
C GLU A 330 9.29 -5.29 23.23
N LEU A 331 8.26 -4.64 22.67
CA LEU A 331 7.40 -3.68 23.36
C LEU A 331 5.96 -4.19 23.44
N GLU A 332 5.26 -3.81 24.51
CA GLU A 332 3.83 -4.09 24.67
C GLU A 332 2.99 -3.40 23.58
N SER A 333 3.35 -2.18 23.20
CA SER A 333 2.67 -1.44 22.13
C SER A 333 2.72 -2.18 20.80
N ASP A 334 3.87 -2.76 20.45
CA ASP A 334 4.03 -3.56 19.24
C ASP A 334 3.18 -4.84 19.30
N GLN A 335 3.13 -5.48 20.48
CA GLN A 335 2.32 -6.67 20.70
C GLN A 335 0.82 -6.35 20.48
N GLN A 336 0.32 -5.29 21.11
CA GLN A 336 -1.07 -4.87 20.99
C GLN A 336 -1.43 -4.53 19.53
N ASP A 337 -0.54 -3.84 18.81
CA ASP A 337 -0.76 -3.50 17.41
C ASP A 337 -0.77 -4.74 16.50
N TRP A 338 0.18 -5.68 16.69
CA TRP A 338 0.16 -6.98 15.99
C TRP A 338 -1.12 -7.77 16.28
N LEU A 339 -1.54 -7.86 17.55
CA LEU A 339 -2.77 -8.56 17.96
C LEU A 339 -4.00 -7.95 17.28
N LYS A 340 -4.10 -6.62 17.24
CA LYS A 340 -5.19 -5.91 16.56
C LYS A 340 -5.26 -6.32 15.09
N HIS A 341 -4.15 -6.23 14.37
CA HIS A 341 -4.12 -6.60 12.94
C HIS A 341 -4.43 -8.08 12.70
N PHE A 342 -3.93 -9.00 13.51
CA PHE A 342 -4.28 -10.41 13.39
C PHE A 342 -5.76 -10.67 13.68
N SER A 343 -6.32 -10.03 14.70
CA SER A 343 -7.73 -10.15 15.06
C SER A 343 -8.64 -9.61 13.96
N ASP A 344 -8.32 -8.45 13.39
CA ASP A 344 -9.05 -7.82 12.28
C ASP A 344 -9.08 -8.79 11.06
N VAL A 345 -7.94 -9.38 10.71
CA VAL A 345 -7.82 -10.35 9.60
C VAL A 345 -8.62 -11.63 9.86
N MET A 346 -8.53 -12.19 11.07
CA MET A 346 -9.23 -13.44 11.41
C MET A 346 -10.74 -13.26 11.61
N SER A 347 -11.19 -12.03 11.88
CA SER A 347 -12.61 -11.69 12.00
C SER A 347 -13.27 -11.41 10.65
N ALA A 348 -12.50 -10.98 9.64
CA ALA A 348 -13.01 -10.76 8.30
C ALA A 348 -13.44 -12.08 7.64
N GLN A 349 -14.55 -12.05 6.91
CA GLN A 349 -15.01 -13.18 6.08
C GLN A 349 -14.01 -13.48 4.96
N MET A 350 -13.89 -14.76 4.59
CA MET A 350 -13.02 -15.19 3.49
C MET A 350 -13.80 -15.18 2.17
N SER A 351 -13.17 -14.66 1.12
CA SER A 351 -13.66 -14.73 -0.24
C SER A 351 -13.43 -16.12 -0.86
N PRO A 352 -14.21 -16.54 -1.87
CA PRO A 352 -14.02 -17.82 -2.57
C PRO A 352 -12.59 -18.04 -3.12
N GLN A 353 -11.93 -16.95 -3.54
CA GLN A 353 -10.56 -16.96 -4.05
C GLN A 353 -9.54 -17.27 -2.95
N GLU A 354 -9.79 -16.81 -1.72
CA GLU A 354 -8.92 -17.08 -0.58
C GLU A 354 -9.05 -18.53 -0.10
N TYR A 355 -10.25 -19.12 -0.18
CA TYR A 355 -10.43 -20.57 0.04
C TYR A 355 -9.65 -21.37 -1.00
N THR A 356 -9.72 -21.00 -2.28
CA THR A 356 -8.97 -21.66 -3.36
C THR A 356 -7.46 -21.53 -3.16
N SER A 357 -6.98 -20.34 -2.78
CA SER A 357 -5.56 -20.08 -2.48
C SER A 357 -5.05 -20.90 -1.29
N LYS A 358 -5.89 -21.14 -0.28
CA LYS A 358 -5.59 -22.04 0.84
C LYS A 358 -5.49 -23.49 0.36
N ILE A 359 -6.48 -23.96 -0.41
CA ILE A 359 -6.55 -25.34 -0.91
C ILE A 359 -5.37 -25.66 -1.85
N GLN A 360 -5.07 -24.78 -2.81
CA GLN A 360 -3.96 -24.96 -3.74
C GLN A 360 -2.61 -25.06 -3.00
N ARG A 361 -2.44 -24.33 -1.88
CA ARG A 361 -1.23 -24.43 -1.05
C ARG A 361 -1.17 -25.71 -0.22
N LEU A 362 -2.29 -26.14 0.35
CA LEU A 362 -2.37 -27.39 1.13
C LEU A 362 -2.06 -28.62 0.25
N LEU A 363 -2.57 -28.63 -0.98
CA LEU A 363 -2.37 -29.74 -1.93
C LEU A 363 -0.93 -29.85 -2.48
N LEU A 364 -0.12 -28.80 -2.37
CA LEU A 364 1.21 -28.71 -2.99
C LEU A 364 2.37 -28.72 -1.97
N HIS A 365 2.08 -28.79 -0.67
CA HIS A 365 3.10 -29.00 0.35
C HIS A 365 3.46 -30.50 0.48
N PRO A 366 4.74 -30.92 0.31
CA PRO A 366 5.15 -32.34 0.32
C PRO A 366 4.99 -33.10 1.65
N GLY A 367 4.29 -32.55 2.64
CA GLY A 367 4.12 -33.14 3.97
C GLY A 367 2.67 -33.22 4.46
N ALA A 368 1.69 -32.85 3.64
CA ALA A 368 0.27 -32.89 3.98
C ALA A 368 -0.46 -34.01 3.22
N GLN A 369 0.09 -35.22 3.21
CA GLN A 369 -0.66 -36.43 2.86
C GLN A 369 -1.15 -37.12 4.13
N SER A 370 -2.14 -36.52 4.79
CA SER A 370 -3.05 -37.26 5.67
C SER A 370 -4.28 -36.41 5.95
N ASN A 371 -5.41 -36.88 5.40
CA ASN A 371 -6.79 -36.44 5.65
C ASN A 371 -7.22 -35.09 5.03
N ILE A 372 -7.56 -35.13 3.75
CA ILE A 372 -8.47 -34.17 3.12
C ILE A 372 -9.83 -34.86 2.97
N PRO A 373 -10.93 -34.34 3.55
CA PRO A 373 -12.27 -34.75 3.14
C PRO A 373 -12.50 -34.22 1.72
N LEU A 374 -12.67 -35.13 0.77
CA LEU A 374 -13.15 -34.80 -0.58
C LEU A 374 -14.56 -34.20 -0.45
N LEU A 375 -14.68 -32.88 -0.43
CA LEU A 375 -15.95 -32.22 -0.68
C LEU A 375 -16.23 -32.31 -2.18
N SER A 376 -17.01 -33.31 -2.56
CA SER A 376 -17.64 -33.41 -3.86
C SER A 376 -18.53 -32.19 -4.08
N CYS A 377 -18.11 -31.27 -4.94
CA CYS A 377 -18.98 -30.24 -5.48
C CYS A 377 -19.87 -30.91 -6.53
N SER A 378 -21.04 -31.41 -6.11
CA SER A 378 -22.09 -31.84 -7.02
C SER A 378 -22.65 -30.61 -7.74
N TYR A 379 -22.28 -30.46 -9.01
CA TYR A 379 -22.99 -29.62 -9.96
C TYR A 379 -24.45 -30.09 -10.04
N ALA A 380 -25.40 -29.24 -9.65
CA ALA A 380 -26.79 -29.39 -10.06
C ALA A 380 -26.95 -28.70 -11.42
N PRO A 381 -27.46 -29.39 -12.46
CA PRO A 381 -27.66 -28.78 -13.77
C PRO A 381 -29.01 -28.04 -13.86
N ARG A 382 -28.93 -26.90 -14.55
CA ARG A 382 -29.96 -26.00 -15.11
C ARG A 382 -30.56 -24.94 -14.19
#